data_AF-A0A2P2K9C5-F1
#
_entry.id   AF-A0A2P2K9C5-F1
#
_cell.length_a   1.000
_cell.length_b   1.000
_cell.length_c   1.000
_cell.angle_alpha   90.00
_cell.angle_beta   90.00
_cell.angle_gamma   90.00
#
_symmetry.space_group_name_H-M   'P 1'
#
loop_
_entity.id
_entity.type
_entity.pdbx_description
1 polymer ?
#
loop_
_entity_poly.entity_id
_entity_poly.type
_entity_poly.pdbx_seq_one_letter_code
_entity_poly.pdbx_strand_id
1 'polypeptide(L)'
;MRDKGFSEFFYKEGFLAGILRGVIKYFVKTPQQGAATTCYVALHPQVKGVSGKYFVDCNIAEPSNLAKDAELAKDVWDFSLRLTDPK
;
A
#
# COMPACT_ATOMS: atom_id res chain seq x y z
N MET A 1 -44.47 -17.10 -13.77
CA MET A 1 -43.61 -16.48 -12.73
C MET A 1 -42.20 -16.31 -13.26
N ARG A 2 -41.92 -15.19 -13.93
CA ARG A 2 -40.55 -14.75 -14.27
C ARG A 2 -40.59 -13.23 -14.21
N ASP A 3 -40.26 -12.69 -13.05
CA ASP A 3 -40.33 -11.25 -12.81
C ASP A 3 -39.25 -10.56 -13.64
N LYS A 4 -39.68 -9.70 -14.57
CA LYS A 4 -38.77 -8.90 -15.42
C LYS A 4 -37.93 -7.92 -14.58
N GLY A 5 -38.37 -7.58 -13.37
CA GLY A 5 -37.63 -6.74 -12.43
C GLY A 5 -36.36 -7.40 -11.88
N PHE A 6 -36.32 -8.73 -11.78
CA PHE A 6 -35.15 -9.45 -11.28
C PHE A 6 -33.97 -9.34 -12.26
N SER A 7 -34.18 -9.56 -13.57
CA SER A 7 -33.10 -9.47 -14.57
C SER A 7 -32.59 -8.04 -14.80
N GLU A 8 -33.47 -7.04 -14.71
CA GLU A 8 -33.06 -5.63 -14.87
C GLU A 8 -32.20 -5.15 -13.69
N PHE A 9 -32.46 -5.67 -12.49
CA PHE A 9 -31.65 -5.45 -11.30
C PHE A 9 -30.21 -5.99 -11.47
N PHE A 10 -30.03 -7.25 -11.90
CA PHE A 10 -28.67 -7.79 -12.15
C PHE A 10 -27.91 -7.07 -13.24
N TYR A 11 -28.59 -6.59 -14.29
CA TYR A 11 -27.94 -5.89 -15.41
C TYR A 11 -27.45 -4.50 -15.01
N LYS A 12 -28.25 -3.75 -14.21
CA LYS A 12 -27.86 -2.43 -13.68
C LYS A 12 -26.71 -2.54 -12.68
N GLU A 13 -26.72 -3.52 -11.78
CA GLU A 13 -25.61 -3.79 -10.86
C GLU A 13 -24.32 -4.16 -11.62
N GLY A 14 -24.41 -4.98 -12.67
CA GLY A 14 -23.28 -5.33 -13.51
C GLY A 14 -22.70 -4.15 -14.29
N PHE A 15 -23.56 -3.27 -14.82
CA PHE A 15 -23.13 -2.07 -15.55
C PHE A 15 -22.50 -1.02 -14.61
N LEU A 16 -23.11 -0.75 -13.45
CA LEU A 16 -22.56 0.15 -12.43
C LEU A 16 -21.23 -0.38 -11.88
N ALA A 17 -21.13 -1.68 -11.61
CA ALA A 17 -19.88 -2.32 -11.21
C ALA A 17 -18.81 -2.22 -12.31
N GLY A 18 -19.20 -2.31 -13.59
CA GLY A 18 -18.31 -2.11 -14.74
C GLY A 18 -17.76 -0.68 -14.82
N ILE A 19 -18.63 0.33 -14.66
CA ILE A 19 -18.22 1.74 -14.60
C ILE A 19 -17.28 1.96 -13.40
N LEU A 20 -17.66 1.49 -12.21
CA LEU A 20 -16.86 1.66 -11.00
C LEU A 20 -15.46 1.03 -11.15
N ARG A 21 -15.37 -0.19 -11.70
CA ARG A 21 -14.09 -0.84 -12.00
C ARG A 21 -13.26 -0.05 -13.02
N GLY A 22 -13.91 0.48 -14.05
CA GLY A 22 -13.27 1.33 -15.06
C GLY A 22 -12.65 2.59 -14.45
N VAL A 23 -13.39 3.27 -13.57
CA VAL A 23 -12.93 4.46 -12.86
C VAL A 23 -11.78 4.13 -11.91
N ILE A 24 -11.92 3.12 -11.05
CA ILE A 24 -10.89 2.71 -10.07
C ILE A 24 -9.55 2.40 -10.75
N LYS A 25 -9.57 1.79 -11.95
CA LYS A 25 -8.36 1.46 -12.71
C LYS A 25 -7.48 2.69 -13.00
N TYR A 26 -8.05 3.88 -13.12
CA TYR A 26 -7.27 5.11 -13.36
C TYR A 26 -6.67 5.72 -12.09
N PHE A 27 -7.16 5.36 -10.91
CA PHE A 27 -6.70 5.90 -9.63
C PHE A 27 -5.74 4.96 -8.87
N VAL A 28 -5.73 3.67 -9.21
CA VAL A 28 -4.88 2.67 -8.53
C VAL A 28 -3.54 2.53 -9.25
N LYS A 29 -2.44 2.53 -8.47
CA LYS A 29 -1.09 2.28 -9.00
C LYS A 29 -1.01 0.89 -9.65
N THR A 30 -0.26 0.78 -10.74
CA THR A 30 0.13 -0.52 -11.31
C THR A 30 1.11 -1.24 -10.36
N PRO A 31 1.22 -2.58 -10.43
CA PRO A 31 2.21 -3.32 -9.64
C PRO A 31 3.64 -2.79 -9.83
N GLN A 32 4.01 -2.42 -11.05
CA GLN A 32 5.32 -1.86 -11.37
C GLN A 32 5.54 -0.51 -10.68
N GLN A 33 4.55 0.38 -10.71
CA GLN A 33 4.60 1.65 -9.99
C GLN A 33 4.64 1.46 -8.47
N GLY A 34 3.93 0.47 -7.94
CA GLY A 34 3.95 0.14 -6.51
C GLY A 34 5.31 -0.39 -6.04
N ALA A 35 5.97 -1.22 -6.86
CA ALA A 35 7.28 -1.80 -6.54
C ALA A 35 8.46 -0.84 -6.79
N ALA A 36 8.27 0.21 -7.59
CA ALA A 36 9.34 1.08 -8.08
C ALA A 36 10.27 1.60 -6.98
N THR A 37 9.71 2.16 -5.90
CA THR A 37 10.50 2.74 -4.79
C THR A 37 11.34 1.67 -4.09
N THR A 38 10.76 0.48 -3.84
CA THR A 38 11.46 -0.64 -3.20
C THR A 38 12.62 -1.13 -4.08
N CYS A 39 12.38 -1.32 -5.39
CA CYS A 39 13.42 -1.72 -6.33
C CYS A 39 14.52 -0.66 -6.44
N TYR A 40 14.16 0.62 -6.44
CA TYR A 40 15.12 1.73 -6.47
C TYR A 40 16.04 1.70 -5.23
N VAL A 41 15.46 1.63 -4.02
CA VAL A 41 16.23 1.60 -2.77
C VAL A 41 17.12 0.36 -2.67
N ALA A 42 16.64 -0.80 -3.15
CA ALA A 42 17.39 -2.05 -3.06
C ALA A 42 18.53 -2.18 -4.08
N LEU A 43 18.40 -1.60 -5.28
CA LEU A 43 19.28 -1.93 -6.42
C LEU A 43 20.02 -0.74 -7.02
N HIS A 44 19.53 0.49 -6.84
CA HIS A 44 20.05 1.63 -7.59
C HIS A 44 21.42 2.10 -7.04
N PRO A 45 22.45 2.30 -7.88
CA PRO A 45 23.78 2.70 -7.41
C PRO A 45 23.81 4.03 -6.65
N GLN A 46 22.90 4.96 -6.96
CA GLN A 46 22.85 6.29 -6.32
C GLN A 46 22.48 6.24 -4.83
N VAL A 47 21.84 5.16 -4.38
CA VAL A 47 21.45 4.99 -2.97
C VAL A 47 22.33 3.96 -2.25
N LYS A 48 23.41 3.49 -2.90
CA LYS A 48 24.36 2.56 -2.30
C LYS A 48 24.96 3.17 -1.03
N GLY A 49 24.79 2.47 0.09
CA GLY A 49 25.29 2.90 1.39
C GLY A 49 24.42 3.93 2.13
N VAL A 50 23.28 4.35 1.56
CA VAL A 50 22.32 5.21 2.25
C VAL A 50 21.52 4.39 3.25
N SER A 51 21.49 4.81 4.51
CA SER A 51 20.72 4.16 5.59
C SER A 51 19.99 5.20 6.44
N GLY A 52 18.95 4.76 7.16
CA GLY A 52 18.17 5.62 8.07
C GLY A 52 17.31 6.70 7.39
N LYS A 53 17.06 6.59 6.07
CA LYS A 53 16.22 7.52 5.30
C LYS A 53 14.90 6.86 4.89
N TYR A 54 13.85 7.66 4.85
CA TYR A 54 12.53 7.27 4.35
C TYR A 54 12.36 7.72 2.89
N PHE A 55 11.80 6.87 2.05
CA PHE A 55 11.65 7.13 0.61
C PHE A 55 10.18 7.06 0.18
N VAL A 56 9.77 8.01 -0.67
CA VAL A 56 8.46 8.06 -1.35
C VAL A 56 8.70 8.41 -2.81
N ASP A 57 8.11 7.63 -3.71
CA ASP A 57 8.25 7.80 -5.17
C ASP A 57 9.72 8.00 -5.61
N CYS A 58 10.59 7.10 -5.13
CA CYS A 58 12.05 7.09 -5.35
C CYS A 58 12.85 8.30 -4.81
N ASN A 59 12.24 9.15 -3.99
CA ASN A 59 12.90 10.32 -3.39
C ASN A 59 12.93 10.25 -1.86
N ILE A 60 13.92 10.87 -1.23
CA ILE A 60 13.93 11.01 0.23
C ILE A 60 12.80 11.93 0.64
N ALA A 61 12.00 11.51 1.61
CA ALA A 61 10.87 12.26 2.13
C ALA A 61 10.88 12.29 3.66
N GLU A 62 10.19 13.28 4.23
CA GLU A 62 10.02 13.39 5.68
C GLU A 62 8.95 12.40 6.16
N PRO A 63 9.27 11.49 7.08
CA PRO A 63 8.28 10.59 7.68
C PRO A 63 7.41 11.35 8.70
N SER A 64 6.33 10.70 9.14
CA SER A 64 5.45 11.24 10.18
C SER A 64 6.18 11.48 11.50
N ASN A 65 5.64 12.35 12.36
CA ASN A 65 6.25 12.65 13.66
C ASN A 65 6.37 11.39 14.54
N LEU A 66 5.35 10.52 14.52
CA LEU A 66 5.37 9.26 15.27
C LEU A 66 6.46 8.30 14.76
N ALA A 67 6.74 8.29 13.45
CA ALA A 67 7.81 7.46 12.89
C ALA A 67 9.22 7.95 13.26
N LYS A 68 9.34 9.16 13.82
CA LYS A 68 10.60 9.75 14.31
C LYS A 68 10.76 9.62 15.84
N ASP A 69 9.74 9.12 16.53
CA ASP A 69 9.75 8.96 17.98
C ASP A 69 10.56 7.72 18.37
N ALA A 70 11.73 7.96 18.97
CA ALA A 70 12.66 6.91 19.36
C ALA A 70 12.17 6.09 20.57
N GLU A 71 11.39 6.70 21.47
CA GLU A 71 10.81 5.99 22.61
C GLU A 71 9.72 5.04 22.12
N LEU A 72 8.83 5.53 21.26
CA LEU A 72 7.80 4.70 20.65
C LEU A 72 8.38 3.56 19.80
N ALA A 73 9.45 3.83 19.04
CA ALA A 73 10.13 2.79 18.27
C ALA A 73 10.69 1.67 19.17
N LYS A 74 11.24 2.03 20.33
CA LYS A 74 11.74 1.06 21.33
C LYS A 74 10.61 0.25 21.93
N ASP A 75 9.51 0.90 22.33
CA ASP A 75 8.36 0.23 22.92
C ASP A 75 7.74 -0.80 21.96
N VAL A 76 7.59 -0.44 20.68
CA VAL A 76 7.09 -1.35 19.63
C VAL A 76 8.04 -2.52 19.39
N TRP A 77 9.35 -2.27 19.43
CA TRP A 77 10.36 -3.32 19.30
C TRP A 77 10.28 -4.32 20.45
N ASP A 78 10.29 -3.84 21.68
CA ASP A 78 10.23 -4.68 22.89
C ASP A 78 8.91 -5.47 22.96
N PHE A 79 7.80 -4.86 22.55
CA PHE A 79 6.51 -5.54 22.43
C PHE A 79 6.55 -6.65 21.38
N SER A 80 7.11 -6.38 20.21
CA SER A 80 7.20 -7.35 19.11
C SER A 80 8.06 -8.55 19.49
N LEU A 81 9.18 -8.33 20.17
CA LEU A 81 10.03 -9.42 20.68
C LEU A 81 9.26 -10.35 21.63
N ARG A 82 8.48 -9.80 22.57
CA ARG A 82 7.65 -10.60 23.48
C ARG A 82 6.59 -11.42 22.74
N LEU A 83 6.07 -10.93 21.63
CA LEU A 83 5.08 -11.66 20.82
C LEU A 83 5.68 -12.82 20.02
N THR A 84 6.94 -12.67 19.59
CA THR A 84 7.62 -13.67 18.75
C THR A 84 8.50 -14.63 19.54
N ASP A 85 8.55 -14.51 20.86
CA ASP A 85 9.39 -15.37 21.70
C ASP A 85 8.92 -16.83 21.59
N PRO A 86 9.74 -17.75 21.05
CA PRO A 86 9.37 -19.15 20.97
C PRO A 86 9.28 -19.74 22.38
N LYS A 87 8.21 -20.51 22.62
CA LYS A 87 8.00 -21.26 23.88
C LYS A 87 8.97 -22.42 24.05
#